data_AF-A0A6G3XZ35-F1
#
_entry.id   AF-A0A6G3XZ35-F1
#
_cell.length_a   1.000
_cell.length_b   1.000
_cell.length_c   1.000
_cell.angle_alpha   90.00
_cell.angle_beta   90.00
_cell.angle_gamma   90.00
#
_symmetry.space_group_name_H-M   'P 1'
#
loop_
_entity.id
_entity.type
_entity.pdbx_description
1 polymer ?
#
loop_
_entity_poly.entity_id
_entity_poly.type
_entity_poly.pdbx_seq_one_letter_code
_entity_poly.pdbx_strand_id
1 'polypeptide(L)' 'ATLELLRRAPDVTAIVAANDTVALGACAAVRDQGMRIPQDISVAGFDDLPFSVDAVPALTTVRLPLFEAG' A
#
# COMPACT_ATOMS: atom_id res chain seq x y z
N ALA A 1 3.30 -9.24 7.93
CA ALA A 1 4.47 -8.35 7.74
C ALA A 1 4.17 -6.94 8.24
N THR A 2 3.14 -6.27 7.71
CA THR A 2 2.77 -4.89 8.12
C THR A 2 2.54 -4.73 9.63
N LEU A 3 1.76 -5.62 10.25
CA LEU A 3 1.53 -5.55 11.71
C LEU A 3 2.83 -5.63 12.53
N GLU A 4 3.76 -6.50 12.13
CA GLU A 4 5.06 -6.61 12.80
C GLU A 4 5.93 -5.35 12.56
N LEU A 5 5.84 -4.75 11.37
CA LEU A 5 6.50 -3.48 11.07
C LEU A 5 5.98 -2.34 11.95
N LEU A 6 4.65 -2.18 12.05
CA LEU A 6 4.03 -1.16 12.91
C LEU A 6 4.40 -1.36 14.39
N ARG A 7 4.53 -2.61 14.84
CA ARG A 7 4.97 -2.92 16.21
C ARG A 7 6.44 -2.57 16.45
N ARG A 8 7.31 -2.77 15.46
CA ARG A 8 8.77 -2.52 15.58
C ARG A 8 9.13 -1.04 15.38
N ALA A 9 8.38 -0.33 14.55
CA ALA A 9 8.60 1.07 14.19
C ALA A 9 7.28 1.84 14.32
N PRO A 10 6.85 2.16 15.56
CA PRO A 10 5.56 2.81 15.82
C PRO A 10 5.47 4.26 15.29
N ASP A 11 6.61 4.86 14.94
CA ASP A 11 6.75 6.20 14.37
C ASP A 11 6.82 6.20 12.84
N VAL A 12 6.65 5.04 12.19
CA VAL A 12 6.61 4.95 10.73
C VAL A 12 5.44 5.76 10.16
N THR A 13 5.71 6.56 9.15
CA THR A 13 4.70 7.41 8.50
C THR A 13 4.33 6.97 7.08
N ALA A 14 5.10 6.04 6.51
CA ALA A 14 4.87 5.54 5.15
C ALA A 14 5.33 4.09 4.95
N ILE A 15 4.64 3.37 4.08
CA ILE A 15 4.98 2.01 3.62
C ILE A 15 5.09 2.02 2.11
N VAL A 16 6.22 1.53 1.59
CA VAL A 16 6.39 1.22 0.17
C VAL A 16 6.34 -0.30 0.01
N ALA A 17 5.28 -0.79 -0.62
CA ALA A 17 5.08 -2.20 -0.86
C ALA A 17 5.78 -2.64 -2.15
N ALA A 18 6.17 -3.91 -2.21
CA ALA A 18 6.84 -4.49 -3.38
C ALA A 18 5.92 -4.59 -4.60
N ASN A 19 4.61 -4.67 -4.40
CA ASN A 19 3.61 -4.59 -5.45
C ASN A 19 2.24 -4.15 -4.92
N ASP A 20 1.28 -3.90 -5.81
CA ASP A 20 -0.07 -3.43 -5.50
C ASP A 20 -0.88 -4.41 -4.65
N THR A 21 -0.69 -5.72 -4.85
CA THR A 21 -1.38 -6.75 -4.05
C THR A 21 -0.91 -6.70 -2.58
N VAL A 22 0.39 -6.56 -2.36
CA VAL A 22 0.98 -6.39 -1.01
C VAL A 22 0.59 -5.04 -0.42
N ALA A 23 0.54 -3.99 -1.24
CA ALA A 23 0.09 -2.67 -0.80
C ALA A 23 -1.34 -2.70 -0.29
N LEU A 24 -2.24 -3.39 -0.98
CA LEU A 24 -3.64 -3.56 -0.56
C LEU A 24 -3.75 -4.29 0.79
N GLY A 25 -2.95 -5.35 0.99
CA GLY A 25 -2.84 -6.03 2.28
C GLY A 25 -2.28 -5.13 3.38
N ALA A 26 -1.32 -4.25 3.07
CA ALA A 26 -0.82 -3.26 4.00
C ALA A 26 -1.90 -2.22 4.37
N CYS A 27 -2.67 -1.75 3.38
CA CYS A 27 -3.81 -0.86 3.63
C CYS A 27 -4.85 -1.49 4.57
N ALA A 28 -5.18 -2.77 4.37
CA ALA A 28 -6.06 -3.50 5.26
C ALA A 28 -5.51 -3.56 6.69
N ALA A 29 -4.24 -3.94 6.85
CA ALA A 29 -3.61 -4.03 8.16
C ALA A 29 -3.54 -2.67 8.90
N VAL A 30 -3.24 -1.58 8.19
CA VAL A 30 -3.23 -0.22 8.77
C VAL A 30 -4.63 0.18 9.24
N ARG A 31 -5.68 -0.11 8.45
CA ARG A 31 -7.08 0.16 8.81
C ARG A 31 -7.54 -0.67 10.00
N ASP A 32 -7.13 -1.94 10.09
CA ASP A 32 -7.42 -2.83 11.22
C ASP A 32 -6.79 -2.33 12.54
N GLN A 33 -5.73 -1.52 12.46
CA GLN A 33 -5.15 -0.82 13.61
C GLN A 33 -5.85 0.52 13.94
N GLY A 34 -6.94 0.85 13.24
CA GLY A 34 -7.69 2.10 13.42
C GLY A 34 -6.99 3.34 12.87
N MET A 35 -5.90 3.17 12.11
CA MET A 35 -5.14 4.26 11.50
C MET A 35 -5.73 4.63 10.14
N ARG A 36 -5.63 5.91 9.76
CA ARG A 36 -6.17 6.46 8.51
C ARG A 36 -5.09 6.53 7.44
N ILE A 37 -5.52 6.26 6.21
CA ILE A 37 -4.70 6.39 5.01
C ILE A 37 -5.29 7.54 4.18
N PRO A 38 -4.49 8.55 3.78
CA PRO A 38 -3.04 8.70 4.00
C PRO A 38 -2.65 9.45 5.29
N GLN A 39 -3.60 9.89 6.12
CA GLN A 39 -3.35 10.90 7.15
C GLN A 39 -2.40 10.46 8.26
N ASP A 40 -2.48 9.20 8.68
CA ASP A 40 -1.63 8.66 9.74
C ASP A 40 -0.48 7.86 9.12
N ILE A 41 -0.77 7.04 8.10
CA ILE A 41 0.25 6.32 7.32
C ILE A 41 -0.06 6.40 5.83
N SER A 42 0.93 6.81 5.05
CA SER A 42 0.90 6.74 3.58
C SER A 42 1.27 5.33 3.09
N VAL A 43 0.59 4.84 2.06
CA VAL A 43 0.90 3.54 1.44
C VAL A 43 1.07 3.72 -0.06
N ALA A 44 2.18 3.22 -0.60
CA ALA A 44 2.45 3.18 -2.03
C ALA A 44 2.72 1.74 -2.49
N GLY A 45 2.18 1.39 -3.66
CA GLY A 45 2.40 0.13 -4.35
C GLY A 45 3.38 0.24 -5.52
N PHE A 46 3.39 -0.83 -6.31
CA PHE A 46 4.20 -1.01 -7.51
C PHE A 46 3.40 -1.93 -8.44
N ASP A 47 3.20 -1.57 -9.71
CA ASP A 47 2.63 -2.33 -10.84
C ASP A 47 1.60 -1.49 -11.62
N ASP A 48 0.79 -0.68 -10.93
CA ASP A 48 -0.41 -0.02 -11.47
C ASP A 48 -1.44 -1.01 -12.02
N LEU A 49 -1.81 -1.98 -11.18
CA LEU A 49 -2.84 -2.97 -11.49
C LEU A 49 -4.23 -2.33 -11.61
N PRO A 50 -5.15 -2.89 -12.42
CA PRO A 50 -6.46 -2.28 -12.66
C PRO A 50 -7.28 -1.96 -11.41
N PHE A 51 -7.14 -2.75 -10.32
CA PHE A 51 -7.89 -2.49 -9.09
C PHE A 51 -7.36 -1.28 -8.29
N SER A 52 -6.15 -0.80 -8.58
CA SER A 52 -5.48 0.23 -7.78
C SER A 52 -6.26 1.55 -7.77
N VAL A 53 -6.99 1.86 -8.86
CA VAL A 53 -7.87 3.03 -8.94
C VAL A 53 -9.17 2.89 -8.14
N ASP A 54 -9.64 1.66 -7.93
CA ASP A 54 -10.90 1.36 -7.23
C ASP A 54 -10.68 1.05 -5.73
N ALA A 55 -9.43 0.94 -5.30
CA ALA A 55 -9.09 0.86 -3.88
C ALA A 55 -9.60 2.10 -3.13
N VAL A 56 -9.88 1.95 -1.83
CA VAL A 56 -10.39 3.05 -1.00
C VAL A 56 -9.47 3.26 0.22
N PRO A 57 -8.64 4.32 0.25
CA PRO A 57 -8.43 5.31 -0.82
C PRO A 57 -7.75 4.70 -2.07
N ALA A 58 -7.81 5.39 -3.21
CA ALA A 58 -7.13 4.96 -4.43
C ALA A 58 -5.63 4.81 -4.17
N LEU A 59 -5.06 3.72 -4.67
CA LEU A 59 -3.69 3.35 -4.37
C LEU A 59 -2.71 4.16 -5.23
N THR A 60 -1.80 4.88 -4.57
CA THR A 60 -0.63 5.45 -5.24
C THR A 60 0.32 4.31 -5.60
N THR A 61 0.74 4.22 -6.86
CA THR A 61 1.57 3.11 -7.33
C THR A 61 2.46 3.50 -8.50
N VAL A 62 3.60 2.81 -8.62
CA VAL A 62 4.50 2.95 -9.77
C VAL A 62 3.93 2.15 -10.94
N ARG A 63 3.65 2.83 -12.06
CA ARG A 63 3.24 2.18 -13.31
C ARG A 63 4.41 1.46 -13.96
N LEU A 64 4.21 0.17 -14.21
CA LEU A 64 5.08 -0.62 -15.09
C LEU A 64 4.37 -0.90 -16.42
N PRO A 65 5.07 -0.84 -17.56
CA PRO A 65 4.51 -1.22 -18.87
C PRO A 65 4.45 -2.75 -19.01
N LEU A 66 3.74 -3.42 -18.09
CA LEU A 66 3.69 -4.89 -17.99
C LEU A 66 3.11 -5.55 -19.26
N PHE A 67 2.19 -4.86 -19.95
CA PHE A 67 1.63 -5.34 -21.21
C PHE A 67 2.64 -5.31 -22.37
N GLU A 68 3.57 -4.36 -22.38
CA GLU A 68 4.60 -4.23 -23.43
C GLU A 68 5.80 -5.14 -23.18
N ALA A 69 5.99 -5.57 -21.94
CA ALA A 69 7.09 -6.46 -21.54
C ALA A 69 6.86 -7.93 -21.91
N GLY A 70 5.68 -8.28 -22.46
CA GLY A 70 5.25 -9.64 -22.80
C GLY A 70 4.85 -9.80 -24.27
#